data_AF-A0A7W0KVJ7-F1
#
_entry.id   AF-A0A7W0KVJ7-F1
#
_cell.length_a   1.000
_cell.length_b   1.000
_cell.length_c   1.000
_cell.angle_alpha   90.00
_cell.angle_beta   90.00
_cell.angle_gamma   90.00
#
_symmetry.space_group_name_H-M   'P 1'
#
loop_
_entity.id
_entity.type
_entity.pdbx_description
1 polymer ?
#
loop_
_entity_poly.entity_id
_entity_poly.type
_entity_poly.pdbx_seq_one_letter_code
_entity_poly.pdbx_strand_id
1 'polypeptide(L)'
;MLEPADFVDVVDHPYFPLAVGSRWVYEGEDDGEVERVEVVVTGRRREILGISATVVRDTVYVDGELAEDTFDWFAQDRDGNVWYLGEDTREFENGVAVSAAGAWEAGIDGAKPGIVMLAEPASGDAYRQELYEGEAEDMARVVDVAAERTVPTGTYQDVLVTEDWNPLDPDVFEEKWYAAGVGLIGERKLTGGKGRVELIEFTAGG
;
A
#
# COMPACT_ATOMS: atom_id res chain seq x y z
N MET A 1 15.48 -15.47 -6.80
CA MET A 1 14.70 -15.05 -7.99
C MET A 1 13.28 -15.48 -7.71
N LEU A 2 12.29 -14.63 -7.93
CA LEU A 2 10.90 -15.03 -7.75
C LEU A 2 10.54 -16.05 -8.83
N GLU A 3 10.11 -17.24 -8.43
CA GLU A 3 9.63 -18.24 -9.38
C GLU A 3 8.11 -18.08 -9.52
N PRO A 4 7.57 -17.83 -10.74
CA PRO A 4 6.13 -17.68 -10.93
C PRO A 4 5.31 -18.85 -10.41
N ALA A 5 5.91 -20.03 -10.43
CA ALA A 5 5.32 -21.22 -9.90
C ALA A 5 4.97 -21.07 -8.42
N ASP A 6 5.70 -20.28 -7.61
CA ASP A 6 5.53 -20.15 -6.15
C ASP A 6 4.44 -19.17 -5.71
N PHE A 7 3.67 -18.62 -6.65
CA PHE A 7 2.60 -17.68 -6.35
C PHE A 7 1.22 -18.34 -6.40
N VAL A 8 0.28 -17.73 -5.67
CA VAL A 8 -1.13 -18.14 -5.62
C VAL A 8 -2.01 -17.18 -6.43
N ASP A 9 -3.21 -17.63 -6.79
CA ASP A 9 -4.12 -16.86 -7.64
C ASP A 9 -4.88 -15.73 -6.91
N VAL A 10 -4.89 -15.76 -5.58
CA VAL A 10 -5.64 -14.82 -4.73
C VAL A 10 -4.74 -14.35 -3.61
N VAL A 11 -4.79 -13.05 -3.30
CA VAL A 11 -4.15 -12.48 -2.12
C VAL A 11 -5.17 -12.50 -0.99
N ASP A 12 -5.07 -13.47 -0.09
CA ASP A 12 -5.98 -13.71 1.04
C ASP A 12 -5.32 -13.47 2.40
N HIS A 13 -4.17 -12.77 2.40
CA HIS A 13 -3.43 -12.43 3.60
C HIS A 13 -4.31 -11.74 4.67
N PRO A 14 -4.27 -12.15 5.95
CA PRO A 14 -5.16 -11.63 6.99
C PRO A 14 -5.13 -10.11 7.13
N TYR A 15 -3.95 -9.49 7.02
CA TYR A 15 -3.76 -8.03 7.12
C TYR A 15 -3.64 -7.31 5.77
N PHE A 16 -3.78 -8.01 4.65
CA PHE A 16 -3.75 -7.40 3.32
C PHE A 16 -4.64 -8.15 2.30
N PRO A 17 -5.94 -8.37 2.62
CA PRO A 17 -6.80 -9.17 1.76
C PRO A 17 -7.21 -8.38 0.50
N LEU A 18 -6.92 -8.91 -0.68
CA LEU A 18 -7.27 -8.28 -1.96
C LEU A 18 -8.32 -9.09 -2.72
N ALA A 19 -9.48 -9.32 -2.09
CA ALA A 19 -10.64 -9.86 -2.79
C ALA A 19 -11.13 -8.87 -3.85
N VAL A 20 -11.43 -9.36 -5.07
CA VAL A 20 -11.90 -8.53 -6.18
C VAL A 20 -13.16 -7.75 -5.77
N GLY A 21 -13.16 -6.46 -6.04
CA GLY A 21 -14.27 -5.56 -5.69
C GLY A 21 -14.22 -5.02 -4.27
N SER A 22 -13.24 -5.43 -3.43
CA SER A 22 -13.00 -4.76 -2.16
C SER A 22 -12.70 -3.28 -2.40
N ARG A 23 -13.28 -2.42 -1.58
CA ARG A 23 -13.12 -0.97 -1.64
C ARG A 23 -12.89 -0.38 -0.27
N TRP A 24 -11.94 0.54 -0.21
CA TRP A 24 -11.66 1.37 0.94
C TRP A 24 -11.82 2.83 0.55
N VAL A 25 -12.30 3.62 1.49
CA VAL A 25 -12.31 5.08 1.41
C VAL A 25 -11.69 5.61 2.69
N TYR A 26 -10.65 6.40 2.53
CA TYR A 26 -9.99 7.10 3.62
C TYR A 26 -10.22 8.60 3.48
N GLU A 27 -10.22 9.29 4.61
CA GLU A 27 -10.30 10.75 4.65
C GLU A 27 -9.43 11.28 5.78
N GLY A 28 -8.85 12.45 5.57
CA GLY A 28 -7.91 13.05 6.51
C GLY A 28 -7.45 14.44 6.11
N GLU A 29 -6.33 14.84 6.71
CA GLU A 29 -5.67 16.12 6.42
C GLU A 29 -4.17 15.88 6.33
N ASP A 30 -3.54 16.44 5.29
CA ASP A 30 -2.10 16.52 5.14
C ASP A 30 -1.66 17.98 4.96
N ASP A 31 -0.83 18.46 5.88
CA ASP A 31 -0.32 19.84 5.97
C ASP A 31 -1.36 20.96 5.76
N GLY A 32 -2.62 20.70 6.12
CA GLY A 32 -3.74 21.64 6.06
C GLY A 32 -4.67 21.47 4.86
N GLU A 33 -4.37 20.54 3.95
CA GLU A 33 -5.18 20.19 2.79
C GLU A 33 -6.00 18.93 3.10
N VAL A 34 -7.26 18.90 2.66
CA VAL A 34 -8.12 17.75 2.90
C VAL A 34 -7.78 16.67 1.89
N GLU A 35 -7.39 15.50 2.39
CA GLU A 35 -7.08 14.35 1.56
C GLU A 35 -8.20 13.30 1.63
N ARG A 36 -8.55 12.76 0.47
CA ARG A 36 -9.44 11.61 0.33
C ARG A 36 -8.81 10.59 -0.59
N VAL A 37 -8.71 9.35 -0.12
CA VAL A 37 -8.10 8.24 -0.85
C VAL A 37 -9.16 7.17 -1.11
N GLU A 38 -9.29 6.71 -2.36
CA GLU A 38 -10.19 5.65 -2.75
C GLU A 38 -9.44 4.47 -3.37
N VAL A 39 -9.43 3.34 -2.66
CA VAL A 39 -8.72 2.14 -3.09
C VAL A 39 -9.72 1.08 -3.53
N VAL A 40 -9.50 0.46 -4.70
CA VAL A 40 -10.35 -0.59 -5.25
C VAL A 40 -9.52 -1.76 -5.77
N VAL A 41 -9.78 -2.97 -5.28
CA VAL A 41 -9.25 -4.18 -5.92
C VAL A 41 -10.02 -4.42 -7.22
N THR A 42 -9.32 -4.32 -8.34
CA THR A 42 -9.95 -4.51 -9.64
C THR A 42 -10.11 -6.00 -9.98
N GLY A 43 -10.93 -6.31 -10.99
CA GLY A 43 -10.97 -7.67 -11.57
C GLY A 43 -9.86 -7.96 -12.58
N ARG A 44 -8.89 -7.05 -12.73
CA ARG A 44 -7.79 -7.18 -13.70
C ARG A 44 -6.58 -7.84 -13.07
N ARG A 45 -5.78 -8.48 -13.92
CA ARG A 45 -4.48 -9.04 -13.57
C ARG A 45 -3.42 -8.45 -14.50
N ARG A 46 -2.19 -8.29 -14.02
CA ARG A 46 -1.01 -7.91 -14.82
C ARG A 46 0.06 -8.97 -14.66
N GLU A 47 0.71 -9.36 -15.75
CA GLU A 47 1.84 -10.31 -15.68
C GLU A 47 3.14 -9.53 -15.51
N ILE A 48 3.85 -9.73 -14.40
CA ILE A 48 5.16 -9.13 -14.10
C ILE A 48 6.13 -10.26 -13.78
N LEU A 49 7.25 -10.34 -14.50
CA LEU A 49 8.22 -11.44 -14.35
C LEU A 49 7.60 -12.85 -14.46
N GLY A 50 6.48 -12.99 -15.18
CA GLY A 50 5.70 -14.23 -15.30
C GLY A 50 4.72 -14.49 -14.15
N ILE A 51 4.71 -13.66 -13.11
CA ILE A 51 3.77 -13.73 -11.99
C ILE A 51 2.49 -13.00 -12.37
N SER A 52 1.34 -13.66 -12.21
CA SER A 52 0.06 -12.99 -12.35
C SER A 52 -0.22 -12.17 -11.09
N ALA A 53 -0.15 -10.84 -11.19
CA ALA A 53 -0.40 -9.89 -10.11
C ALA A 53 -1.86 -9.42 -10.08
N THR A 54 -2.41 -9.20 -8.89
CA THR A 54 -3.69 -8.52 -8.66
C THR A 54 -3.49 -7.03 -8.86
N VAL A 55 -4.35 -6.40 -9.67
CA VAL A 55 -4.29 -4.95 -9.90
C VAL A 55 -5.22 -4.25 -8.91
N VAL A 56 -4.64 -3.45 -8.03
CA VAL A 56 -5.34 -2.51 -7.16
C VAL A 56 -5.30 -1.13 -7.83
N ARG A 57 -6.35 -0.34 -7.66
CA ARG A 57 -6.36 1.06 -8.09
C ARG A 57 -6.45 1.92 -6.84
N ASP A 58 -5.47 2.79 -6.66
CA ASP A 58 -5.50 3.89 -5.70
C ASP A 58 -5.85 5.19 -6.44
N THR A 59 -6.66 6.05 -5.82
CA THR A 59 -7.03 7.35 -6.37
C THR A 59 -7.07 8.35 -5.24
N VAL A 60 -6.16 9.33 -5.30
CA VAL A 60 -5.98 10.37 -4.30
C VAL A 60 -6.62 11.67 -4.78
N TYR A 61 -7.40 12.28 -3.89
CA TYR A 61 -7.97 13.61 -4.07
C TYR A 61 -7.47 14.55 -2.98
N VAL A 62 -7.01 15.74 -3.37
CA VAL A 62 -6.60 16.81 -2.46
C VAL A 62 -7.54 18.00 -2.68
N ASP A 63 -8.18 18.48 -1.61
CA ASP A 63 -9.21 19.52 -1.63
C ASP A 63 -10.33 19.26 -2.67
N GLY A 64 -10.61 17.99 -2.94
CA GLY A 64 -11.62 17.52 -3.89
C GLY A 64 -11.18 17.50 -5.36
N GLU A 65 -9.93 17.85 -5.66
CA GLU A 65 -9.33 17.73 -6.99
C GLU A 65 -8.53 16.43 -7.12
N LEU A 66 -8.56 15.78 -8.29
CA LEU A 66 -7.76 14.59 -8.53
C LEU A 66 -6.28 14.97 -8.49
N ALA A 67 -5.54 14.37 -7.56
CA ALA A 67 -4.11 14.57 -7.38
C ALA A 67 -3.31 13.40 -7.96
N GLU A 68 -3.76 12.16 -7.74
CA GLU A 68 -3.06 10.97 -8.22
C GLU A 68 -4.03 9.84 -8.62
N ASP A 69 -3.65 9.06 -9.64
CA ASP A 69 -4.33 7.82 -10.04
C ASP A 69 -3.30 6.71 -10.31
N THR A 70 -3.28 5.71 -9.44
CA THR A 70 -2.24 4.67 -9.39
C THR A 70 -2.82 3.29 -9.60
N PHE A 71 -2.10 2.45 -10.36
CA PHE A 71 -2.40 1.03 -10.51
C PHE A 71 -1.28 0.15 -9.97
N ASP A 72 -1.45 -0.32 -8.74
CA ASP A 72 -0.50 -1.18 -8.02
C ASP A 72 -0.64 -2.65 -8.41
N TRP A 73 0.47 -3.38 -8.40
CA TRP A 73 0.51 -4.81 -8.71
C TRP A 73 1.03 -5.62 -7.54
N PHE A 74 0.14 -6.39 -6.92
CA PHE A 74 0.46 -7.25 -5.77
C PHE A 74 0.34 -8.73 -6.11
N ALA A 75 1.16 -9.57 -5.49
CA ALA A 75 1.01 -11.03 -5.59
C ALA A 75 1.40 -11.71 -4.28
N GLN A 76 0.69 -12.78 -3.91
CA GLN A 76 1.00 -13.55 -2.71
C GLN A 76 1.75 -14.84 -3.08
N ASP A 77 2.84 -15.11 -2.37
CA ASP A 77 3.56 -16.38 -2.52
C ASP A 77 2.92 -17.50 -1.66
N ARG A 78 3.36 -18.74 -1.87
CA ARG A 78 2.85 -19.90 -1.11
C ARG A 78 3.26 -19.93 0.36
N ASP A 79 4.28 -19.17 0.74
CA ASP A 79 4.66 -19.02 2.14
C ASP A 79 3.76 -18.01 2.86
N GLY A 80 3.05 -17.17 2.10
CA GLY A 80 2.04 -16.22 2.58
C GLY A 80 2.49 -14.75 2.49
N ASN A 81 3.68 -14.45 1.99
CA ASN A 81 4.12 -13.06 1.85
C ASN A 81 3.39 -12.40 0.68
N VAL A 82 3.00 -11.15 0.86
CA VAL A 82 2.47 -10.31 -0.21
C VAL A 82 3.59 -9.45 -0.76
N TRP A 83 3.86 -9.63 -2.04
CA TRP A 83 4.88 -8.93 -2.80
C TRP A 83 4.28 -7.71 -3.50
N TYR A 84 5.04 -6.62 -3.51
CA TYR A 84 4.77 -5.45 -4.34
C TYR A 84 5.66 -5.49 -5.58
N LEU A 85 5.03 -5.55 -6.76
CA LEU A 85 5.70 -5.81 -8.04
C LEU A 85 5.87 -4.55 -8.91
N GLY A 86 5.31 -3.42 -8.47
CA GLY A 86 5.38 -2.13 -9.15
C GLY A 86 4.04 -1.43 -9.27
N GLU A 87 4.08 -0.27 -9.90
CA GLU A 87 2.97 0.66 -10.09
C GLU A 87 3.03 1.38 -11.44
N ASP A 88 1.85 1.73 -11.95
CA ASP A 88 1.66 2.75 -13.00
C ASP A 88 0.89 3.91 -12.36
N THR A 89 1.63 4.90 -11.84
CA THR A 89 1.08 6.12 -11.24
C THR A 89 1.06 7.28 -12.23
N ARG A 90 0.08 8.17 -12.07
CA ARG A 90 0.05 9.50 -12.69
C ARG A 90 -0.38 10.54 -11.69
N GLU A 91 0.39 11.61 -11.60
CA GLU A 91 0.01 12.81 -10.86
C GLU A 91 -0.70 13.81 -11.77
N PHE A 92 -1.63 14.57 -11.20
CA PHE A 92 -2.50 15.50 -11.90
C PHE A 92 -2.44 16.89 -11.29
N GLU A 93 -2.43 17.91 -12.15
CA GLU A 93 -2.65 19.31 -11.78
C GLU A 93 -3.75 19.88 -12.67
N ASN A 94 -4.77 20.51 -12.06
CA ASN A 94 -5.89 21.11 -12.79
C ASN A 94 -6.57 20.13 -13.78
N GLY A 95 -6.63 18.84 -13.41
CA GLY A 95 -7.21 17.77 -14.22
C GLY A 95 -6.37 17.31 -15.42
N VAL A 96 -5.10 17.71 -15.50
CA VAL A 96 -4.16 17.29 -16.55
C VAL A 96 -3.07 16.44 -15.90
N ALA A 97 -2.75 15.28 -16.49
CA ALA A 97 -1.63 14.47 -16.04
C ALA A 97 -0.31 15.21 -16.30
N VAL A 98 0.48 15.42 -15.25
CA VAL A 98 1.74 16.20 -15.29
C VAL A 98 2.98 15.35 -15.04
N SER A 99 2.87 14.26 -14.29
CA SER A 99 3.97 13.38 -13.91
C SER A 99 3.54 11.91 -13.93
N ALA A 100 4.53 11.04 -14.09
CA ALA A 100 4.44 9.59 -13.89
C ALA A 100 5.76 9.10 -13.25
N ALA A 101 6.42 9.96 -12.48
CA ALA A 101 7.78 9.74 -11.99
C ALA A 101 7.86 8.59 -10.97
N GLY A 102 6.79 8.34 -10.19
CA GLY A 102 6.72 7.20 -9.29
C GLY A 102 6.58 5.85 -9.99
N ALA A 103 6.21 5.80 -11.28
CA ALA A 103 5.89 4.53 -11.93
C ALA A 103 7.14 3.65 -12.11
N TRP A 104 7.07 2.42 -11.61
CA TRP A 104 8.14 1.43 -11.74
C TRP A 104 7.59 0.01 -11.92
N GLU A 105 8.39 -0.88 -12.51
CA GLU A 105 8.02 -2.29 -12.72
C GLU A 105 9.19 -3.21 -12.38
N ALA A 106 8.95 -4.19 -11.52
CA ALA A 106 9.94 -5.20 -11.16
C ALA A 106 10.55 -5.88 -12.41
N GLY A 107 11.88 -5.86 -12.51
CA GLY A 107 12.62 -6.43 -13.63
C GLY A 107 12.93 -5.46 -14.77
N ILE A 108 12.38 -4.25 -14.75
CA ILE A 108 12.72 -3.16 -15.67
C ILE A 108 13.77 -2.27 -15.02
N ASP A 109 14.79 -1.87 -15.78
CA ASP A 109 15.84 -0.91 -15.37
C ASP A 109 16.52 -1.19 -14.00
N GLY A 110 16.52 -2.45 -13.59
CA GLY A 110 17.14 -2.91 -12.34
C GLY A 110 16.22 -2.85 -11.11
N ALA A 111 14.98 -2.36 -11.27
CA ALA A 111 13.97 -2.35 -10.22
C ALA A 111 13.68 -3.79 -9.73
N LYS A 112 13.53 -3.95 -8.42
CA LYS A 112 13.26 -5.23 -7.78
C LYS A 112 12.00 -5.12 -6.92
N PRO A 113 11.19 -6.18 -6.89
CA PRO A 113 10.03 -6.22 -6.03
C PRO A 113 10.46 -6.33 -4.57
N GLY A 114 9.62 -5.82 -3.67
CA GLY A 114 9.74 -6.03 -2.23
C GLY A 114 8.50 -6.71 -1.66
N ILE A 115 8.48 -6.82 -0.33
CA ILE A 115 7.36 -7.38 0.42
C ILE A 115 6.56 -6.20 0.96
N VAL A 116 5.27 -6.11 0.62
CA VAL A 116 4.36 -5.14 1.27
C VAL A 116 3.86 -5.65 2.61
N MET A 117 3.73 -6.97 2.74
CA MET A 117 3.25 -7.62 3.96
C MET A 117 3.88 -9.01 4.13
N LEU A 118 4.56 -9.23 5.26
CA LEU A 118 5.13 -10.53 5.62
C LEU A 118 4.02 -11.55 5.91
N ALA A 119 4.28 -12.83 5.64
CA ALA A 119 3.33 -13.92 5.91
C ALA A 119 2.91 -14.02 7.39
N GLU A 120 3.88 -13.84 8.27
CA GLU A 120 3.72 -13.89 9.72
C GLU A 120 4.48 -12.70 10.35
N PRO A 121 3.93 -11.48 10.28
CA PRO A 121 4.63 -10.29 10.76
C PRO A 121 4.78 -10.33 12.27
N ALA A 122 5.99 -10.06 12.77
CA ALA A 122 6.30 -9.96 14.19
C ALA A 122 7.00 -8.64 14.53
N SER A 123 6.76 -8.11 15.73
CA SER A 123 7.44 -6.88 16.20
C SER A 123 8.96 -6.96 16.06
N GLY A 124 9.53 -5.98 15.38
CA GLY A 124 10.96 -5.88 15.09
C GLY A 124 11.35 -6.37 13.70
N ASP A 125 10.47 -7.08 12.98
CA ASP A 125 10.72 -7.43 11.58
C ASP A 125 10.84 -6.17 10.75
N ALA A 126 11.88 -6.09 9.93
CA ALA A 126 12.09 -5.02 8.98
C ALA A 126 12.29 -5.60 7.59
N TYR A 127 11.68 -4.98 6.61
CA TYR A 127 11.65 -5.45 5.23
C TYR A 127 11.59 -4.28 4.26
N ARG A 128 11.92 -4.57 3.01
CA ARG A 128 11.87 -3.60 1.91
C ARG A 128 10.59 -3.82 1.12
N GLN A 129 9.88 -2.74 0.83
CA GLN A 129 8.64 -2.74 0.03
C GLN A 129 8.94 -2.59 -1.47
N GLU A 130 9.98 -1.83 -1.83
CA GLU A 130 10.40 -1.61 -3.21
C GLU A 130 11.91 -1.33 -3.31
N LEU A 131 12.52 -1.63 -4.46
CA LEU A 131 13.91 -1.25 -4.73
C LEU A 131 14.10 -0.86 -6.18
N TYR A 132 14.13 0.44 -6.44
CA TYR A 132 14.60 1.06 -7.66
C TYR A 132 15.59 2.16 -7.28
N GLU A 133 16.88 1.88 -7.41
CA GLU A 133 17.96 2.71 -6.86
C GLU A 133 17.85 4.18 -7.31
N GLY A 134 17.70 5.08 -6.35
CA GLY A 134 17.57 6.52 -6.58
C GLY A 134 16.18 7.01 -7.03
N GLU A 135 15.21 6.10 -7.18
CA GLU A 135 13.87 6.42 -7.67
C GLU A 135 12.78 5.97 -6.68
N ALA A 136 12.88 4.76 -6.10
CA ALA A 136 11.88 4.17 -5.21
C ALA A 136 12.54 3.19 -4.21
N GLU A 137 12.52 3.47 -2.90
CA GLU A 137 13.28 2.68 -1.91
C GLU A 137 12.53 2.45 -0.58
N ASP A 138 11.20 2.35 -0.60
CA ASP A 138 10.41 2.20 0.62
C ASP A 138 10.75 0.95 1.45
N MET A 139 10.73 1.18 2.76
CA MET A 139 11.04 0.24 3.81
C MET A 139 9.96 0.28 4.88
N ALA A 140 9.72 -0.85 5.52
CA ALA A 140 8.81 -0.93 6.66
C ALA A 140 9.41 -1.75 7.79
N ARG A 141 8.98 -1.44 9.01
CA ARG A 141 9.28 -2.20 10.23
C ARG A 141 8.01 -2.41 11.03
N VAL A 142 7.74 -3.66 11.41
CA VAL A 142 6.65 -3.98 12.33
C VAL A 142 6.98 -3.47 13.72
N VAL A 143 6.12 -2.62 14.26
CA VAL A 143 6.24 -2.03 15.60
C VAL A 143 5.41 -2.82 16.61
N ASP A 144 4.18 -3.16 16.26
CA ASP A 144 3.23 -3.86 17.14
C ASP A 144 2.34 -4.80 16.29
N VAL A 145 1.84 -5.86 16.91
CA VAL A 145 0.90 -6.83 16.31
C VAL A 145 -0.35 -7.03 17.17
N ALA A 146 -0.40 -6.39 18.34
CA ALA A 146 -1.46 -6.55 19.33
C ALA A 146 -2.08 -5.19 19.71
N ALA A 147 -1.90 -4.16 18.87
CA ALA A 147 -2.37 -2.83 19.17
C ALA A 147 -3.91 -2.75 19.13
N GLU A 148 -4.46 -1.77 19.85
CA GLU A 148 -5.83 -1.32 19.68
C GLU A 148 -5.81 0.03 18.94
N ARG A 149 -6.68 0.18 17.93
CA ARG A 149 -6.86 1.44 17.19
C ARG A 149 -8.35 1.73 17.00
N THR A 150 -8.72 2.99 17.17
CA THR A 150 -10.07 3.47 16.86
C THR A 150 -9.97 4.45 15.72
N VAL A 151 -10.74 4.17 14.67
CA VAL A 151 -10.91 4.99 13.46
C VAL A 151 -12.42 5.19 13.23
N PRO A 152 -12.85 6.01 12.27
CA PRO A 152 -14.28 6.29 12.05
C PRO A 152 -15.16 5.05 11.83
N THR A 153 -14.64 3.98 11.22
CA THR A 153 -15.37 2.71 11.03
C THR A 153 -15.49 1.85 12.30
N GLY A 154 -14.76 2.16 13.38
CA GLY A 154 -14.86 1.47 14.66
C GLY A 154 -13.53 1.27 15.38
N THR A 155 -13.58 0.45 16.42
CA THR A 155 -12.39 0.03 17.20
C THR A 155 -11.97 -1.37 16.76
N TYR A 156 -10.68 -1.50 16.44
CA TYR A 156 -10.03 -2.73 16.02
C TYR A 156 -9.03 -3.17 17.09
N GLN A 157 -8.98 -4.48 17.33
CA GLN A 157 -8.01 -5.16 18.18
C GLN A 157 -7.05 -5.98 17.31
N ASP A 158 -5.94 -6.41 17.89
CA ASP A 158 -4.88 -7.16 17.19
C ASP A 158 -4.43 -6.43 15.91
N VAL A 159 -4.28 -5.10 16.02
CA VAL A 159 -3.88 -4.25 14.91
C VAL A 159 -2.37 -4.37 14.71
N LEU A 160 -1.99 -4.74 13.50
CA LEU A 160 -0.62 -4.67 13.03
C LEU A 160 -0.25 -3.20 12.79
N VAL A 161 0.85 -2.77 13.37
CA VAL A 161 1.37 -1.40 13.23
C VAL A 161 2.75 -1.48 12.59
N THR A 162 2.95 -0.76 11.50
CA THR A 162 4.26 -0.59 10.88
C THR A 162 4.74 0.85 11.01
N GLU A 163 6.05 1.02 11.07
CA GLU A 163 6.73 2.29 10.80
C GLU A 163 7.38 2.16 9.42
N ASP A 164 7.02 3.05 8.51
CA ASP A 164 7.45 3.05 7.11
C ASP A 164 8.33 4.28 6.86
N TRP A 165 9.37 4.14 6.03
CA TRP A 165 10.31 5.21 5.67
C TRP A 165 10.93 4.98 4.30
N ASN A 166 11.37 6.08 3.68
CA ASN A 166 12.08 6.05 2.41
C ASN A 166 13.52 6.59 2.59
N PRO A 167 14.57 5.82 2.28
CA PRO A 167 15.97 6.29 2.33
C PRO A 167 16.26 7.53 1.47
N LEU A 168 15.45 7.79 0.43
CA LEU A 168 15.55 8.96 -0.43
C LEU A 168 14.91 10.21 0.20
N ASP A 169 13.98 10.02 1.15
CA ASP A 169 13.41 11.09 1.98
C ASP A 169 13.56 10.78 3.49
N PRO A 170 14.79 10.93 4.03
CA PRO A 170 15.14 10.44 5.37
C PRO A 170 14.50 11.23 6.52
N ASP A 171 13.81 12.34 6.24
CA ASP A 171 13.16 13.18 7.24
C ASP A 171 11.68 12.81 7.43
N VAL A 172 11.13 11.94 6.59
CA VAL A 172 9.74 11.47 6.63
C VAL A 172 9.67 10.05 7.18
N PHE A 173 8.81 9.87 8.17
CA PHE A 173 8.46 8.58 8.75
C PHE A 173 6.96 8.53 8.92
N GLU A 174 6.37 7.38 8.64
CA GLU A 174 4.93 7.16 8.74
C GLU A 174 4.63 5.95 9.61
N GLU A 175 3.48 5.98 10.28
CA GLU A 175 2.95 4.83 11.00
C GLU A 175 1.67 4.38 10.29
N LYS A 176 1.61 3.11 9.86
CA LYS A 176 0.43 2.52 9.23
C LYS A 176 -0.21 1.48 10.14
N TRP A 177 -1.54 1.36 10.07
CA TRP A 177 -2.33 0.46 10.93
C TRP A 177 -3.14 -0.51 10.06
N TYR A 178 -3.00 -1.80 10.30
CA TYR A 178 -3.69 -2.85 9.54
C TYR A 178 -4.54 -3.72 10.47
N ALA A 179 -5.81 -3.91 10.14
CA ALA A 179 -6.73 -4.79 10.86
C ALA A 179 -7.01 -6.08 10.07
N ALA A 180 -7.11 -7.18 10.81
CA ALA A 180 -7.41 -8.49 10.23
C ALA A 180 -8.76 -8.47 9.48
N GLY A 181 -8.78 -8.99 8.24
CA GLY A 181 -9.95 -9.04 7.37
C GLY A 181 -10.35 -7.71 6.73
N VAL A 182 -9.67 -6.61 7.07
CA VAL A 182 -9.91 -5.28 6.50
C VAL A 182 -8.69 -4.80 5.71
N GLY A 183 -7.48 -5.01 6.19
CA GLY A 183 -6.28 -4.38 5.61
C GLY A 183 -5.98 -3.05 6.30
N LEU A 184 -5.44 -2.08 5.55
CA LEU A 184 -5.11 -0.75 6.07
C LEU A 184 -6.37 -0.07 6.63
N ILE A 185 -6.28 0.47 7.84
CA ILE A 185 -7.37 1.20 8.51
C ILE A 185 -7.01 2.67 8.78
N GLY A 186 -5.74 3.05 8.57
CA GLY A 186 -5.29 4.42 8.63
C GLY A 186 -3.77 4.51 8.73
N GLU A 187 -3.27 5.72 8.56
CA GLU A 187 -1.86 6.05 8.66
C GLU A 187 -1.67 7.47 9.15
N ARG A 188 -0.45 7.78 9.61
CA ARG A 188 -0.05 9.13 9.99
C ARG A 188 1.44 9.37 9.80
N LYS A 189 1.80 10.61 9.51
CA LYS A 189 3.19 11.08 9.57
C LYS A 189 3.65 11.20 11.02
N LEU A 190 4.80 10.62 11.33
CA LEU A 190 5.52 10.76 12.59
C LEU A 190 6.50 11.94 12.53
N THR A 191 7.12 12.16 11.36
CA THR A 191 8.01 13.29 11.04
C THR A 191 7.79 13.75 9.60
N GLY A 192 8.40 14.88 9.21
CA GLY A 192 8.30 15.39 7.82
C GLY A 192 7.07 16.25 7.51
N GLY A 193 6.17 16.46 8.48
CA GLY A 193 4.96 17.26 8.31
C GLY A 193 3.87 16.81 9.28
N LYS A 194 2.63 17.19 8.99
CA LYS A 194 1.44 16.63 9.65
C LYS A 194 0.55 15.99 8.60
N GLY A 195 0.48 14.66 8.62
CA GLY A 195 -0.47 13.92 7.79
C GLY A 195 -1.17 12.86 8.62
N ARG A 196 -2.48 12.70 8.42
CA ARG A 196 -3.24 11.55 8.93
C ARG A 196 -4.46 11.32 8.07
N VAL A 197 -4.59 10.11 7.54
CA VAL A 197 -5.81 9.61 6.88
C VAL A 197 -6.32 8.38 7.60
N GLU A 198 -7.64 8.27 7.73
CA GLU A 198 -8.29 7.16 8.43
C GLU A 198 -9.41 6.57 7.60
N LEU A 199 -9.64 5.27 7.77
CA LEU A 199 -10.70 4.56 7.08
C LEU A 199 -12.07 5.09 7.52
N ILE A 200 -12.85 5.59 6.57
CA ILE A 200 -14.22 6.04 6.77
C ILE A 200 -15.25 5.07 6.19
N GLU A 201 -14.87 4.26 5.21
CA GLU A 201 -15.74 3.25 4.62
C GLU A 201 -14.93 2.06 4.11
N PHE A 202 -15.39 0.84 4.42
CA PHE A 202 -14.87 -0.39 3.83
C PHE A 202 -16.02 -1.26 3.33
N THR A 203 -15.89 -1.72 2.09
CA THR A 203 -16.77 -2.73 1.49
C THR A 203 -15.93 -3.92 1.06
N ALA A 204 -16.20 -5.09 1.64
CA ALA A 204 -15.54 -6.32 1.24
C ALA A 204 -16.01 -6.79 -0.15
N GLY A 205 -15.06 -7.18 -0.99
CA GLY A 205 -15.29 -7.84 -2.28
C GLY A 205 -15.64 -9.32 -2.15
N GLY A 206 -15.91 -9.96 -3.30
CA GLY A 206 -16.31 -11.37 -3.38
C GLY A 206 -16.59 -11.86 -4.80
#